data_AF-A0A3S4NR81-F1
#
_entry.id   AF-A0A3S4NR81-F1
#
_cell.length_a   1.000
_cell.length_b   1.000
_cell.length_c   1.000
_cell.angle_alpha   90.00
_cell.angle_beta   90.00
_cell.angle_gamma   90.00
#
_symmetry.space_group_name_H-M   'P 1'
#
loop_
_entity.id
_entity.type
_entity.pdbx_description
1 polymer ?
#
loop_
_entity_poly.entity_id
_entity_poly.type
_entity_poly.pdbx_seq_one_letter_code
_entity_poly.pdbx_strand_id
1 'polypeptide(L)'
;MPHGRPEEGVKKTGFSLVTLKKPLEFNHDDNDPVDILITMAAVDANTHQEVGIMQIVNLFEDEENFDRLRACRTEQEVLDLIDRTNAAA
;
A
#
# COMPACT_ATOMS: atom_id res chain seq x y z
N MET A 1 -3.33 5.39 2.77
CA MET A 1 -2.32 4.56 3.46
C MET A 1 -2.56 4.58 4.97
N PRO A 2 -3.47 3.77 5.52
CA PRO A 2 -3.72 3.74 6.95
C PRO A 2 -2.47 3.28 7.72
N HIS A 3 -2.04 4.03 8.73
CA HIS A 3 -0.94 3.66 9.62
C HIS A 3 -1.03 4.49 10.91
N GLY A 4 -0.39 4.00 11.97
CA GLY A 4 -0.23 4.69 13.25
C GLY A 4 1.24 4.84 13.60
N ARG A 5 1.54 5.44 14.76
CA ARG A 5 2.92 5.57 15.22
C ARG A 5 3.43 4.25 15.80
N PRO A 6 4.75 3.97 15.75
CA PRO A 6 5.30 2.75 16.33
C PRO A 6 4.88 2.51 17.79
N GLU A 7 4.87 3.58 18.60
CA GLU A 7 4.47 3.53 20.01
C GLU A 7 2.99 3.18 20.27
N GLU A 8 2.15 3.18 19.24
CA GLU A 8 0.73 2.80 19.34
C GLU A 8 0.51 1.28 19.30
N GLY A 9 1.59 0.49 19.35
CA GLY A 9 1.54 -0.95 19.58
C GLY A 9 2.03 -1.80 18.41
N VAL A 10 2.87 -1.25 17.53
CA VAL A 10 3.48 -2.02 16.45
C VAL A 10 4.47 -3.03 17.02
N LYS A 11 4.20 -4.32 16.82
CA LYS A 11 5.07 -5.42 17.30
C LYS A 11 6.08 -5.91 16.27
N LYS A 12 5.77 -5.73 14.99
CA LYS A 12 6.56 -6.20 13.86
C LYS A 12 6.27 -5.32 12.64
N THR A 13 7.30 -5.04 11.86
CA THR A 13 7.16 -4.35 10.57
C THR A 13 6.39 -5.22 9.58
N GLY A 14 5.44 -4.63 8.86
CA GLY A 14 4.69 -5.33 7.83
C GLY A 14 3.69 -4.43 7.13
N PHE A 15 3.09 -4.99 6.08
CA PHE A 15 2.08 -4.32 5.28
C PHE A 15 0.82 -5.18 5.19
N SER A 16 -0.30 -4.54 4.87
CA SER A 16 -1.48 -5.21 4.33
C SER A 16 -1.95 -4.47 3.10
N LEU A 17 -2.41 -5.19 2.08
CA LEU A 17 -3.05 -4.60 0.90
C LEU A 17 -4.49 -5.10 0.81
N VAL A 18 -5.44 -4.17 0.66
CA VAL A 18 -6.86 -4.47 0.53
C VAL A 18 -7.43 -3.71 -0.66
N THR A 19 -8.08 -4.42 -1.57
CA THR A 19 -8.89 -3.85 -2.65
C THR A 19 -10.38 -3.98 -2.30
N LEU A 20 -11.14 -2.89 -2.40
CA LEU A 20 -12.55 -2.88 -2.08
C LEU A 20 -13.39 -3.14 -3.33
N LYS A 21 -14.38 -4.03 -3.23
CA LYS A 21 -15.37 -4.23 -4.29
C LYS A 21 -16.25 -2.99 -4.53
N LYS A 22 -16.47 -2.20 -3.48
CA LYS A 22 -17.21 -0.94 -3.52
C LYS A 22 -16.32 0.14 -2.90
N PRO A 23 -15.91 1.16 -3.66
CA PRO A 23 -15.14 2.27 -3.13
C PRO A 23 -15.88 2.97 -1.98
N LEU A 24 -15.13 3.55 -1.03
CA LEU A 24 -15.65 4.29 0.11
C LEU A 24 -15.16 5.74 0.08
N GLU A 25 -16.03 6.67 0.49
CA GLU A 25 -15.68 8.09 0.65
C GLU A 25 -15.00 8.31 2.00
N PHE A 26 -13.86 9.02 1.98
CA PHE A 26 -13.11 9.45 3.15
C PHE A 26 -13.26 10.96 3.42
N ASN A 27 -14.11 11.65 2.65
CA ASN A 27 -14.32 13.10 2.63
C ASN A 27 -13.07 13.87 2.20
N HIS A 28 -12.42 13.43 1.11
CA HIS A 28 -11.31 14.12 0.48
C HIS A 28 -11.72 14.67 -0.89
N ASP A 29 -11.48 15.96 -1.13
CA ASP A 29 -11.94 16.66 -2.35
C ASP A 29 -11.45 16.01 -3.66
N ASP A 30 -10.14 15.68 -3.73
CA ASP A 30 -9.54 15.16 -4.97
C ASP A 30 -9.34 13.63 -5.02
N ASN A 31 -9.35 12.93 -3.88
CA ASN A 31 -8.89 11.54 -3.77
C ASN A 31 -10.02 10.56 -3.45
N ASP A 32 -11.26 11.04 -3.33
CA ASP A 32 -12.42 10.18 -3.19
C ASP A 32 -13.04 9.78 -4.54
N PRO A 33 -13.62 8.57 -4.63
CA PRO A 33 -13.70 7.56 -3.58
C PRO A 33 -12.46 6.63 -3.54
N VAL A 34 -12.17 6.05 -2.38
CA VAL A 34 -11.02 5.17 -2.15
C VAL A 34 -11.40 3.70 -2.30
N ASP A 35 -10.64 2.95 -3.10
CA ASP A 35 -10.84 1.50 -3.30
C ASP A 35 -9.59 0.64 -3.05
N ILE A 36 -8.43 1.26 -2.84
CA ILE A 36 -7.18 0.58 -2.52
C ILE A 36 -6.66 1.10 -1.18
N LEU A 37 -6.41 0.18 -0.23
CA LEU A 37 -5.81 0.49 1.05
C LEU A 37 -4.51 -0.29 1.20
N ILE A 38 -3.40 0.45 1.34
CA ILE A 38 -2.12 -0.11 1.76
C ILE A 38 -1.89 0.35 3.20
N THR A 39 -1.98 -0.59 4.14
CA THR A 39 -1.70 -0.36 5.55
C THR A 39 -0.25 -0.68 5.82
N MET A 40 0.41 0.16 6.61
CA MET A 40 1.80 -0.04 7.00
C MET A 40 1.92 -0.06 8.53
N ALA A 41 2.74 -0.97 9.04
CA ALA A 41 3.19 -1.01 10.41
C ALA A 41 4.72 -0.99 10.41
N ALA A 42 5.33 -0.02 11.11
CA ALA A 42 6.77 0.09 11.27
C ALA A 42 7.12 0.14 12.76
N VAL A 43 8.15 -0.59 13.18
CA VAL A 43 8.57 -0.66 14.60
C VAL A 43 9.37 0.55 15.06
N ASP A 44 9.84 1.37 14.13
CA ASP A 44 10.56 2.60 14.40
C ASP A 44 10.42 3.60 13.24
N ALA A 45 10.84 4.85 13.50
CA ALA A 45 10.74 5.94 12.53
C ALA A 45 11.63 5.74 11.29
N ASN A 46 12.76 5.05 11.44
CA ASN A 46 13.67 4.83 10.32
C ASN A 46 13.07 3.86 9.32
N THR A 47 12.62 2.71 9.82
CA THR A 47 11.92 1.68 9.04
C THR A 47 10.66 2.24 8.39
N HIS A 48 9.95 3.15 9.07
CA HIS A 48 8.79 3.84 8.51
C HIS A 48 9.15 4.64 7.24
N GLN A 49 10.21 5.47 7.29
CA GLN A 49 10.56 6.38 6.21
C GLN A 49 11.37 5.71 5.11
N GLU A 50 12.51 5.13 5.45
CA GLU A 50 13.51 4.67 4.48
C GLU A 50 13.09 3.38 3.76
N VAL A 51 12.26 2.56 4.41
CA VAL A 51 11.81 1.27 3.86
C VAL A 51 10.32 1.33 3.55
N GLY A 52 9.52 1.64 4.56
CA GLY A 52 8.07 1.59 4.52
C GLY A 52 7.46 2.42 3.39
N ILE A 53 7.66 3.74 3.46
CA ILE A 53 7.13 4.69 2.48
C ILE A 53 7.73 4.46 1.10
N MET A 54 9.05 4.24 1.00
CA MET A 54 9.72 4.09 -0.30
C MET A 54 9.19 2.90 -1.11
N GLN A 55 8.91 1.77 -0.46
CA GLN A 55 8.32 0.62 -1.14
C GLN A 55 6.92 0.92 -1.69
N ILE A 56 6.12 1.72 -0.97
CA ILE A 56 4.79 2.13 -1.42
C ILE A 56 4.89 3.13 -2.57
N VAL A 57 5.82 4.08 -2.48
CA VAL A 57 6.07 5.08 -3.54
C VAL A 57 6.46 4.38 -4.84
N ASN A 58 7.38 3.42 -4.81
CA ASN A 58 7.80 2.69 -6.01
C ASN A 58 6.64 1.96 -6.70
N LEU A 59 5.70 1.40 -5.92
CA LEU A 59 4.49 0.79 -6.48
C LEU A 59 3.58 1.84 -7.16
N PHE A 60 3.58 3.08 -6.67
CA PHE A 60 2.72 4.17 -7.14
C PHE A 60 3.33 4.99 -8.28
N GLU A 61 4.64 4.87 -8.55
CA GLU A 61 5.30 5.59 -9.65
C GLU A 61 4.71 5.26 -11.03
N ASP A 62 4.24 4.02 -11.23
CA ASP A 62 3.48 3.61 -12.41
C ASP A 62 1.99 3.61 -12.06
N GLU A 63 1.26 4.63 -12.54
CA GLU A 63 -0.18 4.75 -12.33
C GLU A 63 -0.97 3.53 -12.88
N GLU A 64 -0.43 2.81 -13.87
CA GLU A 64 -1.07 1.60 -14.39
C GLU A 64 -1.12 0.48 -13.34
N ASN A 65 -0.27 0.53 -12.32
CA ASN A 65 -0.29 -0.45 -11.23
C ASN A 65 -1.59 -0.40 -10.42
N PHE A 66 -2.26 0.75 -10.32
CA PHE A 66 -3.56 0.82 -9.65
C PHE A 66 -4.60 -0.03 -10.39
N ASP A 67 -4.63 0.04 -11.72
CA ASP A 67 -5.55 -0.77 -12.52
C ASP A 67 -5.17 -2.25 -12.51
N ARG A 68 -3.87 -2.57 -12.51
CA ARG A 68 -3.38 -3.94 -12.34
C ARG A 68 -3.78 -4.51 -10.98
N LEU A 69 -3.64 -3.74 -9.88
CA LEU A 69 -4.10 -4.13 -8.55
C LEU A 69 -5.61 -4.39 -8.50
N ARG A 70 -6.42 -3.54 -9.14
CA ARG A 70 -7.88 -3.73 -9.27
C ARG A 70 -8.24 -4.96 -10.10
N ALA A 71 -7.37 -5.38 -11.01
CA ALA A 71 -7.57 -6.57 -11.84
C ALA A 71 -7.21 -7.87 -11.12
N CYS A 72 -6.30 -7.84 -10.13
CA CYS A 72 -5.91 -9.02 -9.36
C CYS A 72 -7.10 -9.72 -8.71
N ARG A 73 -7.13 -11.05 -8.76
CA ARG A 73 -8.15 -11.94 -8.19
C ARG A 73 -7.59 -12.92 -7.18
N THR A 74 -6.27 -13.02 -7.08
CA THR A 74 -5.59 -13.88 -6.11
C THR A 74 -4.48 -13.11 -5.40
N GLU A 75 -4.11 -13.59 -4.20
CA GLU A 75 -2.95 -13.06 -3.47
C GLU A 75 -1.67 -13.16 -4.30
N GLN A 76 -1.46 -14.28 -5.00
CA GLN A 76 -0.25 -14.47 -5.80
C GLN A 76 -0.11 -13.46 -6.93
N GLU A 77 -1.20 -13.08 -7.60
CA GLU A 77 -1.15 -12.04 -8.64
C GLU A 77 -0.72 -10.67 -8.09
N VAL A 78 -1.10 -10.35 -6.85
CA VAL A 78 -0.66 -9.13 -6.17
C VAL A 78 0.83 -9.21 -5.85
N LEU A 79 1.31 -10.34 -5.33
CA LEU A 79 2.72 -10.56 -5.03
C LEU A 79 3.58 -10.47 -6.30
N ASP A 80 3.16 -11.11 -7.39
CA ASP A 80 3.85 -11.07 -8.68
C ASP A 80 3.93 -9.65 -9.25
N LEU A 81 2.90 -8.81 -9.04
CA LEU A 81 2.92 -7.41 -9.44
C LEU A 81 3.94 -6.61 -8.63
N ILE A 82 3.95 -6.78 -7.30
CA ILE A 82 4.89 -6.10 -6.39
C ILE A 82 6.34 -6.48 -6.71
N ASP A 83 6.60 -7.76 -7.00
CA ASP A 83 7.94 -8.23 -7.36
C ASP A 83 8.44 -7.61 -8.68
N ARG A 84 7.55 -7.43 -9.66
CA ARG A 84 7.90 -6.75 -10.92
C ARG A 84 8.25 -5.28 -10.70
N THR A 85 7.51 -4.58 -9.85
CA THR A 85 7.80 -3.16 -9.55
C THR A 85 9.12 -2.99 -8.80
N ASN A 86 9.47 -3.94 -7.92
CA ASN A 86 10.76 -3.93 -7.23
C ASN A 86 11.94 -4.29 -8.13
N ALA A 87 11.74 -5.12 -9.16
CA ALA A 87 12.78 -5.48 -10.12
C ALA A 87 13.07 -4.38 -11.15
N ALA A 88 12.16 -3.41 -11.31
CA ALA A 88 12.29 -2.28 -12.23
C ALA A 88 12.88 -1.01 -11.58
N ALA A 89 13.02 -1.00 -10.24
CA ALA A 89 13.65 0.06 -9.43
C ALA A 89 15.11 -0.28 -9.09
#